data_AF-A0A9N7R2U0-F1
#
_entry.id   AF-A0A9N7R2U0-F1
#
_cell.length_a   1.000
_cell.length_b   1.000
_cell.length_c   1.000
_cell.angle_alpha   90.00
_cell.angle_beta   90.00
_cell.angle_gamma   90.00
#
_symmetry.space_group_name_H-M   'P 1'
#
loop_
_entity.id
_entity.type
_entity.pdbx_description
1 polymer ?
#
loop_
_entity_poly.entity_id
_entity_poly.type
_entity_poly.pdbx_seq_one_letter_code
_entity_poly.pdbx_strand_id
1 'polypeptide(L)'
;MAGEQELLSTEIVKRGIESSGPDAGSMTFSVRVRRRLPDFVQSVKLKYVKLGYHYLMNHGIFLATIPVLVLAGLSKEELWRRIWDSAAGYDLASVLAFLGLSVFTLFLYFVSRPRSIYLLDFACYKPSNDLKVTKDEFIELARKSGKFDDASLEFQRQILQSSGIGDETYIPKSIGSPEKTATMKEGRAEASTVIFGALDELFEKTGVRAKDISILVVNCSLFNPTPSLSAMVINHYKMRGNILSFNLGGMGCSAGVIAVDLARDMLEASPSSYAVVVSTEMVGYNWYPGKDRKSIQESV
;
A
#
# COMPACT_ATOMS: atom_id res chain seq x y z
N MET A 1 -30.21 -22.87 23.99
CA MET A 1 -30.28 -21.76 24.96
C MET A 1 -28.87 -21.57 25.48
N ALA A 2 -28.14 -20.47 25.30
CA ALA A 2 -28.55 -19.08 25.16
C ALA A 2 -27.64 -18.37 24.14
N GLY A 3 -28.18 -18.13 22.94
CA GLY A 3 -27.62 -17.19 21.96
C GLY A 3 -28.32 -15.84 22.10
N GLU A 4 -28.23 -15.24 23.28
CA GLU A 4 -28.97 -14.00 23.60
C GLU A 4 -28.11 -12.95 24.34
N GLN A 5 -26.78 -13.04 24.24
CA GLN A 5 -25.88 -12.12 24.95
C GLN A 5 -25.19 -11.05 24.08
N GLU A 6 -25.34 -11.03 22.75
CA GLU A 6 -24.52 -10.13 21.89
C GLU A 6 -25.24 -8.93 21.25
N LEU A 7 -26.44 -8.54 21.68
CA LEU A 7 -27.17 -7.43 21.03
C LEU A 7 -27.75 -6.40 22.00
N LEU A 8 -26.96 -6.00 22.99
CA LEU A 8 -27.29 -4.88 23.87
C LEU A 8 -26.34 -3.71 23.60
N SER A 9 -26.85 -2.67 22.93
CA SER A 9 -26.16 -1.38 22.83
C SER A 9 -26.60 -0.51 24.00
N THR A 10 -25.65 -0.08 24.84
CA THR A 10 -25.90 0.82 25.96
C THR A 10 -25.80 2.27 25.50
N GLU A 11 -26.88 3.03 25.67
CA GLU A 11 -26.85 4.48 25.46
C GLU A 11 -26.87 5.15 26.84
N ILE A 12 -25.84 5.97 27.12
CA ILE A 12 -25.70 6.70 28.37
C ILE A 12 -26.47 8.01 28.22
N VAL A 13 -27.63 8.10 28.88
CA VAL A 13 -28.41 9.35 28.92
C VAL A 13 -27.94 10.16 30.13
N LYS A 14 -27.25 11.28 29.89
CA LYS A 14 -26.88 12.25 30.93
C LYS A 14 -28.13 13.00 31.40
N ARG A 15 -28.51 12.84 32.67
CA ARG A 15 -29.64 13.59 33.27
C ARG A 15 -29.26 14.87 34.02
N GLY A 16 -27.96 15.23 34.05
CA GLY A 16 -27.50 16.41 34.79
C GLY A 16 -27.46 16.16 36.30
N ILE A 17 -27.13 17.20 37.08
CA ILE A 17 -26.97 17.13 38.53
C ILE A 17 -28.34 17.34 39.18
N GLU A 18 -28.82 16.36 39.95
CA GLU A 18 -30.05 16.53 40.72
C GLU A 18 -29.80 17.40 41.97
N SER A 19 -30.66 18.40 42.19
CA SER A 19 -30.44 19.46 43.18
C SER A 19 -30.89 19.10 44.60
N SER A 20 -31.47 17.93 44.84
CA SER A 20 -31.91 17.50 46.18
C SER A 20 -32.16 15.98 46.25
N GLY A 21 -31.79 15.37 47.38
CA GLY A 21 -31.86 13.92 47.62
C GLY A 21 -30.56 13.42 48.28
N PRO A 22 -30.49 12.16 48.75
CA PRO A 22 -29.29 11.62 49.40
C PRO A 22 -28.04 11.62 48.50
N ASP A 23 -28.22 11.73 47.19
CA ASP A 23 -27.16 11.75 46.17
C ASP A 23 -27.00 13.13 45.47
N ALA A 24 -27.54 14.20 46.05
CA ALA A 24 -27.49 15.55 45.48
C ALA A 24 -26.03 16.02 45.31
N GLY A 25 -25.67 16.39 44.07
CA GLY A 25 -24.30 16.76 43.68
C GLY A 25 -23.47 15.64 43.02
N SER A 26 -23.96 14.40 42.99
CA SER A 26 -23.30 13.29 42.27
C SER A 26 -23.79 13.17 40.82
N MET A 27 -22.92 12.80 39.88
CA MET A 27 -23.31 12.57 38.48
C MET A 27 -24.05 11.23 38.35
N THR A 28 -25.38 11.26 38.31
CA THR A 28 -26.19 10.09 37.98
C THR A 28 -26.38 9.96 36.46
N PHE A 29 -26.13 8.77 35.94
CA PHE A 29 -26.46 8.41 34.56
C PHE A 29 -27.34 7.16 34.55
N SER A 30 -28.37 7.16 33.70
CA SER A 30 -29.24 6.00 33.50
C SER A 30 -28.87 5.32 32.19
N VAL A 31 -28.61 4.01 32.23
CA VAL A 31 -28.35 3.21 31.03
C VAL A 31 -29.67 2.68 30.49
N ARG A 32 -30.06 3.10 29.29
CA ARG A 32 -31.25 2.58 28.62
C ARG A 32 -30.82 1.50 27.63
N VAL A 33 -31.34 0.30 27.79
CA VAL A 33 -31.06 -0.83 26.90
C VAL A 33 -32.18 -0.94 25.86
N ARG A 34 -31.87 -0.71 24.58
CA ARG A 34 -32.79 -0.93 23.45
C ARG A 34 -32.37 -2.17 22.66
N ARG A 35 -33.35 -2.97 22.23
CA ARG A 35 -33.16 -4.02 21.20
C ARG A 35 -32.95 -3.33 19.84
N ARG A 36 -31.78 -3.50 19.21
CA ARG A 36 -31.57 -3.07 17.81
C ARG A 36 -32.43 -3.92 16.87
N LEU A 37 -33.03 -3.27 15.87
CA LEU A 37 -33.60 -3.96 14.69
C LEU A 37 -32.46 -4.60 13.89
N PRO A 38 -32.67 -5.77 13.28
CA PRO A 38 -31.61 -6.49 12.55
C PRO A 38 -31.15 -5.69 11.32
N ASP A 39 -29.85 -5.38 11.27
CA ASP A 39 -29.19 -4.77 10.11
C ASP A 39 -28.99 -5.83 9.01
N PHE A 40 -29.89 -5.86 8.03
CA PHE A 40 -29.85 -6.81 6.90
C PHE A 40 -28.62 -6.65 5.99
N VAL A 41 -27.84 -5.57 6.14
CA VAL A 41 -26.63 -5.30 5.33
C VAL A 41 -25.41 -6.11 5.82
N GLN A 42 -25.40 -6.57 7.06
CA GLN A 42 -24.31 -7.39 7.61
C GLN A 42 -24.51 -8.92 7.43
N SER A 43 -25.72 -9.37 7.05
CA SER A 43 -26.00 -10.81 6.90
C SER A 43 -25.42 -11.40 5.62
N VAL A 44 -25.05 -10.56 4.65
CA VAL A 44 -24.38 -10.98 3.43
C VAL A 44 -22.89 -10.73 3.60
N LYS A 45 -22.08 -11.79 3.59
CA LYS A 45 -20.62 -11.67 3.62
C LYS A 45 -20.15 -10.93 2.34
N LEU A 46 -20.09 -9.60 2.40
CA LEU A 46 -19.71 -8.68 1.31
C LEU A 46 -18.41 -9.10 0.61
N LYS A 47 -17.48 -9.74 1.34
CA LYS A 47 -16.25 -10.32 0.77
C LYS A 47 -16.52 -11.38 -0.30
N TYR A 48 -17.52 -12.24 -0.10
CA TYR A 48 -17.91 -13.28 -1.07
C TYR A 48 -18.80 -12.72 -2.18
N VAL A 49 -19.56 -11.66 -1.91
CA VAL A 49 -20.29 -10.93 -2.96
C VAL A 49 -19.31 -10.21 -3.88
N LYS A 50 -18.30 -9.54 -3.34
CA LYS A 50 -17.26 -8.87 -4.13
C LYS A 50 -16.43 -9.87 -4.94
N LEU A 51 -16.10 -11.02 -4.34
CA LEU A 51 -15.39 -12.11 -5.03
C LEU A 51 -16.26 -12.77 -6.11
N GLY A 52 -17.54 -13.03 -5.82
CA GLY A 52 -18.50 -13.59 -6.78
C GLY A 52 -18.80 -12.62 -7.92
N TYR A 53 -18.91 -11.32 -7.63
CA TYR A 53 -19.08 -10.28 -8.64
C TYR A 53 -17.82 -10.10 -9.48
N HIS A 54 -16.64 -10.17 -8.88
CA HIS A 54 -15.36 -10.17 -9.60
C HIS A 54 -15.24 -11.40 -10.52
N TYR A 55 -15.63 -12.58 -10.04
CA TYR A 55 -15.63 -13.82 -10.84
C TYR A 55 -16.69 -13.78 -11.95
N LEU A 56 -17.89 -13.25 -11.68
CA LEU A 56 -18.95 -13.05 -12.66
C LEU A 56 -18.60 -11.98 -13.69
N MET A 57 -17.85 -10.93 -13.34
CA MET A 57 -17.38 -9.94 -14.31
C MET A 57 -16.21 -10.47 -15.15
N ASN A 58 -15.33 -11.26 -14.54
CA ASN A 58 -14.13 -11.78 -15.23
C ASN A 58 -14.44 -13.02 -16.09
N HIS A 59 -15.39 -13.86 -15.67
CA HIS A 59 -15.83 -15.08 -16.38
C HIS A 59 -17.28 -15.03 -16.87
N GLY A 60 -17.99 -13.91 -16.74
CA GLY A 60 -19.40 -13.76 -17.11
C GLY A 60 -19.69 -14.05 -18.56
N ILE A 61 -18.74 -13.75 -19.45
CA ILE A 61 -18.84 -14.13 -20.85
C ILE A 61 -18.85 -15.65 -20.98
N PHE A 62 -17.92 -16.37 -20.34
CA PHE A 62 -17.92 -17.84 -20.39
C PHE A 62 -19.19 -18.42 -19.77
N LEU A 63 -19.68 -17.86 -18.67
CA LEU A 63 -20.93 -18.28 -18.03
C LEU A 63 -22.17 -18.03 -18.91
N ALA A 64 -22.15 -16.98 -19.75
CA ALA A 64 -23.23 -16.68 -20.69
C ALA A 64 -23.10 -17.43 -22.02
N THR A 65 -21.87 -17.64 -22.52
CA THR A 65 -21.60 -18.27 -23.83
C THR A 65 -21.62 -19.79 -23.77
N ILE A 66 -21.23 -20.41 -22.66
CA ILE A 66 -21.22 -21.88 -22.52
C ILE A 66 -22.65 -22.46 -22.61
N PRO A 67 -23.69 -21.93 -21.93
CA PRO A 67 -25.06 -22.40 -22.10
C PRO A 67 -25.56 -22.25 -23.53
N VAL A 68 -25.20 -21.15 -24.21
CA VAL A 68 -25.60 -20.91 -25.61
C VAL A 68 -24.91 -21.89 -26.57
N LEU A 69 -23.62 -22.17 -26.37
CA LEU A 69 -22.88 -23.15 -27.16
C LEU A 69 -23.34 -24.59 -26.89
N VAL A 70 -23.68 -24.92 -25.64
CA VAL A 70 -24.24 -26.23 -25.25
C VAL A 70 -25.64 -26.42 -25.82
N LEU A 71 -26.49 -25.39 -25.78
CA LEU A 71 -27.81 -25.41 -26.43
C LEU A 71 -27.70 -25.51 -27.96
N ALA A 72 -26.73 -24.83 -28.58
CA ALA A 72 -26.47 -24.93 -30.00
C ALA A 72 -25.94 -26.33 -30.41
N GLY A 73 -25.07 -26.93 -29.59
CA GLY A 73 -24.47 -28.25 -29.83
C GLY A 73 -25.39 -29.44 -29.51
N LEU A 74 -26.35 -29.29 -28.59
CA LEU A 74 -27.36 -30.32 -28.27
C LEU A 74 -28.60 -30.25 -29.16
N SER A 75 -28.67 -29.28 -30.07
CA SER A 75 -29.85 -29.06 -30.89
C SER A 75 -29.91 -30.01 -32.09
N LYS A 76 -30.94 -30.87 -32.12
CA LYS A 76 -31.31 -31.65 -33.31
C LYS A 76 -31.61 -30.67 -34.46
N GLU A 77 -31.38 -31.10 -35.71
CA GLU A 77 -31.64 -30.30 -36.95
C GLU A 77 -33.02 -29.59 -36.97
N GLU A 78 -34.00 -30.15 -36.25
CA GLU A 78 -35.34 -29.61 -36.05
C GLU A 78 -35.37 -28.24 -35.32
N LEU A 79 -34.47 -27.99 -34.37
CA LEU A 79 -34.39 -26.70 -33.65
C LEU A 79 -33.76 -25.62 -34.53
N TRP A 80 -32.74 -25.97 -35.32
CA TRP A 80 -32.13 -25.06 -36.30
C TRP A 80 -33.12 -24.67 -37.39
N ARG A 81 -33.91 -25.62 -37.91
CA ARG A 81 -35.02 -25.33 -38.83
C ARG A 81 -36.09 -24.45 -38.19
N ARG A 82 -36.52 -24.73 -36.96
CA ARG A 82 -37.49 -23.87 -36.25
C ARG A 82 -36.97 -22.47 -35.96
N ILE A 83 -35.68 -22.31 -35.65
CA ILE A 83 -35.05 -21.00 -35.49
C ILE A 83 -34.98 -20.28 -36.84
N TRP A 84 -34.66 -20.97 -37.93
CA TRP A 84 -34.63 -20.40 -39.28
C TRP A 84 -36.03 -19.99 -39.78
N ASP A 85 -37.04 -20.82 -39.55
CA ASP A 85 -38.43 -20.55 -39.89
C ASP A 85 -39.05 -19.46 -38.98
N SER A 86 -38.65 -19.40 -37.71
CA SER A 86 -39.01 -18.27 -36.81
C SER A 86 -38.22 -17.00 -37.14
N ALA A 87 -37.03 -17.13 -37.73
CA ALA A 87 -36.21 -16.00 -38.15
C ALA A 87 -36.74 -15.29 -39.39
N ALA A 88 -37.48 -16.00 -40.23
CA ALA A 88 -38.24 -15.41 -41.34
C ALA A 88 -39.38 -14.48 -40.88
N GLY A 89 -39.71 -14.44 -39.58
CA GLY A 89 -40.79 -13.61 -38.99
C GLY A 89 -40.35 -12.54 -37.98
N TYR A 90 -39.05 -12.32 -37.76
CA TYR A 90 -38.62 -11.24 -36.84
C TYR A 90 -38.77 -9.87 -37.50
N ASP A 91 -39.53 -9.00 -36.84
CA ASP A 91 -39.60 -7.57 -37.20
C ASP A 91 -38.20 -6.96 -37.18
N LEU A 92 -37.88 -6.11 -38.17
CA LEU A 92 -36.58 -5.44 -38.32
C LEU A 92 -36.16 -4.73 -37.03
N ALA A 93 -37.15 -4.21 -36.28
CA ALA A 93 -36.96 -3.60 -34.97
C ALA A 93 -36.33 -4.56 -33.93
N SER A 94 -36.72 -5.83 -33.94
CA SER A 94 -36.19 -6.84 -33.02
C SER A 94 -34.72 -7.14 -33.31
N VAL A 95 -34.36 -7.29 -34.59
CA VAL A 95 -32.97 -7.53 -35.03
C VAL A 95 -32.06 -6.35 -34.67
N LEU A 96 -32.53 -5.12 -34.91
CA LEU A 96 -31.81 -3.91 -34.52
C LEU A 96 -31.67 -3.76 -33.00
N ALA A 97 -32.68 -4.13 -32.22
CA ALA A 97 -32.61 -4.12 -30.76
C ALA A 97 -31.57 -5.11 -30.22
N PHE A 98 -31.52 -6.33 -30.75
CA PHE A 98 -30.51 -7.33 -30.36
C PHE A 98 -29.09 -6.90 -30.75
N LEU A 99 -28.90 -6.31 -31.93
CA LEU A 99 -27.63 -5.73 -32.34
C LEU A 99 -27.21 -4.56 -31.43
N GLY A 100 -28.13 -3.65 -31.14
CA GLY A 100 -27.90 -2.51 -30.23
C GLY A 100 -27.51 -2.97 -28.83
N LEU A 101 -28.24 -3.93 -28.27
CA LEU A 101 -27.92 -4.53 -26.96
C LEU A 101 -26.54 -5.20 -26.99
N SER A 102 -26.24 -5.97 -28.04
CA SER A 102 -24.97 -6.66 -28.18
C SER A 102 -23.79 -5.69 -28.26
N VAL A 103 -23.90 -4.64 -29.07
CA VAL A 103 -22.89 -3.57 -29.18
C VAL A 103 -22.74 -2.82 -27.86
N PHE A 104 -23.84 -2.51 -27.18
CA PHE A 104 -23.82 -1.85 -25.88
C PHE A 104 -23.14 -2.71 -24.80
N THR A 105 -23.45 -4.01 -24.74
CA THR A 105 -22.79 -4.95 -23.83
C THR A 105 -21.30 -5.10 -24.15
N LEU A 106 -20.93 -5.19 -25.43
CA LEU A 106 -19.52 -5.20 -25.86
C LEU A 106 -18.80 -3.90 -25.46
N PHE A 107 -19.42 -2.75 -25.68
CA PHE A 107 -18.87 -1.45 -25.28
C PHE A 107 -18.64 -1.37 -23.77
N LEU A 108 -19.66 -1.69 -22.96
CA LEU A 108 -19.53 -1.73 -21.51
C LEU A 108 -18.46 -2.72 -21.05
N TYR A 109 -18.35 -3.87 -21.71
CA TYR A 109 -17.32 -4.85 -21.42
C TYR A 109 -15.90 -4.32 -21.69
N PHE A 110 -15.66 -3.67 -22.83
CA PHE A 110 -14.36 -3.07 -23.13
C PHE A 110 -14.00 -1.92 -22.19
N VAL A 111 -14.99 -1.11 -21.77
CA VAL A 111 -14.77 -0.01 -20.83
C VAL A 111 -14.60 -0.49 -19.39
N SER A 112 -15.27 -1.57 -19.00
CA SER A 112 -15.21 -2.13 -17.63
C SER A 112 -14.02 -3.06 -17.39
N ARG A 113 -13.27 -3.41 -18.44
CA ARG A 113 -12.10 -4.27 -18.33
C ARG A 113 -11.03 -3.56 -17.49
N PRO A 114 -10.60 -4.16 -16.36
CA PRO A 114 -9.51 -3.60 -15.57
C PRO A 114 -8.26 -3.54 -16.44
N ARG A 115 -7.62 -2.37 -16.48
CA ARG A 115 -6.38 -2.20 -17.23
C ARG A 115 -5.27 -2.92 -16.48
N SER A 116 -4.51 -3.73 -17.20
CA SER A 116 -3.36 -4.41 -16.62
C SER A 116 -2.27 -3.39 -16.30
N ILE A 117 -1.80 -3.40 -15.05
CA ILE A 117 -0.66 -2.64 -14.57
C ILE A 117 0.52 -3.59 -14.48
N TYR A 118 1.66 -3.17 -15.00
CA TYR A 118 2.86 -4.00 -15.10
C TYR A 118 4.02 -3.33 -14.35
N LEU A 119 4.78 -4.14 -13.63
CA LEU A 119 6.09 -3.75 -13.13
C LEU A 119 7.07 -3.83 -14.31
N LEU A 120 7.67 -2.69 -14.67
CA LEU A 120 8.63 -2.63 -15.77
C LEU A 120 10.01 -3.12 -15.33
N ASP A 121 10.52 -2.57 -14.22
CA ASP A 121 11.81 -2.93 -13.65
C ASP A 121 11.92 -2.46 -12.18
N PHE A 122 12.98 -2.84 -11.50
CA PHE A 122 13.38 -2.37 -10.18
C PHE A 122 14.90 -2.16 -10.08
N ALA A 123 15.31 -1.27 -9.19
CA ALA A 123 16.70 -1.02 -8.88
C ALA A 123 16.88 -0.83 -7.38
N CYS A 124 18.05 -1.25 -6.88
CA CYS A 124 18.42 -1.13 -5.48
C CYS A 124 19.79 -0.46 -5.41
N TYR A 125 19.88 0.66 -4.71
CA TYR A 125 21.16 1.33 -4.51
C TYR A 125 22.12 0.41 -3.75
N LYS A 126 23.26 0.10 -4.37
CA LYS A 126 24.36 -0.62 -3.74
C LYS A 126 25.46 0.37 -3.37
N PRO A 127 25.74 0.60 -2.08
CA PRO A 127 26.83 1.49 -1.68
C PRO A 127 28.20 0.91 -2.05
N SER A 128 29.22 1.77 -2.06
CA SER A 128 30.61 1.36 -2.26
C SER A 128 31.13 0.50 -1.10
N ASN A 129 32.11 -0.37 -1.37
CA ASN A 129 32.69 -1.30 -0.39
C ASN A 129 33.41 -0.59 0.76
N ASP A 130 33.72 0.71 0.66
CA ASP A 130 34.24 1.51 1.78
C ASP A 130 33.22 1.69 2.92
N LEU A 131 31.95 1.39 2.66
CA LEU A 131 30.86 1.42 3.63
C LEU A 131 30.47 0.03 4.15
N LYS A 132 31.10 -1.03 3.64
CA LYS A 132 30.84 -2.41 4.06
C LYS A 132 31.51 -2.66 5.41
N VAL A 133 30.77 -3.24 6.36
CA VAL A 133 31.21 -3.41 7.74
C VAL A 133 30.78 -4.79 8.25
N THR A 134 31.72 -5.45 8.93
CA THR A 134 31.47 -6.71 9.66
C THR A 134 30.78 -6.45 11.00
N LYS A 135 30.20 -7.48 11.63
CA LYS A 135 29.58 -7.32 12.97
C LYS A 135 30.57 -6.80 14.01
N ASP A 136 31.80 -7.28 13.98
CA ASP A 136 32.84 -6.88 14.94
C ASP A 136 33.28 -5.43 14.70
N GLU A 137 33.50 -5.04 13.45
CA GLU A 137 33.82 -3.65 13.11
C GLU A 137 32.70 -2.68 13.51
N PHE A 138 31.44 -3.09 13.38
CA PHE A 138 30.30 -2.30 13.84
C PHE A 138 30.33 -2.09 15.36
N ILE A 139 30.63 -3.12 16.14
CA ILE A 139 30.78 -3.00 17.61
C ILE A 139 31.98 -2.11 17.97
N GLU A 140 33.09 -2.18 17.22
CA GLU A 140 34.23 -1.27 17.41
C GLU A 140 33.87 0.18 17.09
N LEU A 141 33.09 0.44 16.03
CA LEU A 141 32.59 1.76 15.68
C LEU A 141 31.65 2.30 16.77
N ALA A 142 30.74 1.45 17.29
CA ALA A 142 29.87 1.80 18.39
C ALA A 142 30.67 2.15 19.66
N ARG A 143 31.71 1.37 19.98
CA ARG A 143 32.62 1.67 21.10
C ARG A 143 33.37 2.99 20.91
N LYS A 144 33.93 3.23 19.72
CA LYS A 144 34.66 4.47 19.38
C LYS A 144 33.78 5.72 19.45
N SER A 145 32.47 5.58 19.22
CA SER A 145 31.53 6.69 19.36
C SER A 145 31.45 7.27 20.78
N GLY A 146 31.86 6.49 21.80
CA GLY A 146 31.82 6.89 23.21
C GLY A 146 30.42 7.00 23.82
N LYS A 147 29.38 6.60 23.09
CA LYS A 147 27.97 6.75 23.50
C LYS A 147 27.42 5.56 24.29
N PHE A 148 28.06 4.39 24.17
CA PHE A 148 27.59 3.13 24.73
C PHE A 148 28.54 2.63 25.83
N ASP A 149 27.99 2.00 26.87
CA ASP A 149 28.78 1.26 27.86
C ASP A 149 28.95 -0.21 27.47
N ASP A 150 29.86 -0.91 28.14
CA ASP A 150 30.20 -2.31 27.83
C ASP A 150 28.98 -3.24 27.88
N ALA A 151 28.04 -2.98 28.80
CA ALA A 151 26.81 -3.75 28.90
C ALA A 151 25.88 -3.55 27.70
N SER A 152 25.79 -2.32 27.16
CA SER A 152 25.02 -2.02 25.95
C SER A 152 25.68 -2.60 24.70
N LEU A 153 27.01 -2.53 24.62
CA LEU A 153 27.77 -3.11 23.50
C LEU A 153 27.63 -4.64 23.45
N GLU A 154 27.71 -5.31 24.59
CA GLU A 154 27.50 -6.76 24.66
C GLU A 154 26.07 -7.15 24.27
N PHE A 155 25.07 -6.35 24.67
CA PHE A 155 23.69 -6.56 24.25
C PHE A 155 23.50 -6.38 22.74
N GLN A 156 24.09 -5.33 22.14
CA GLN A 156 24.08 -5.14 20.68
C GLN A 156 24.75 -6.31 19.96
N ARG A 157 25.87 -6.82 20.48
CA ARG A 157 26.57 -7.98 19.92
C ARG A 157 25.69 -9.23 19.88
N GLN A 158 24.93 -9.49 20.95
CA GLN A 158 23.98 -10.61 21.01
C GLN A 158 22.84 -10.46 19.99
N ILE A 159 22.32 -9.23 19.81
CA ILE A 159 21.31 -8.95 18.78
C ILE A 159 21.89 -9.21 17.38
N LEU A 160 23.08 -8.70 17.06
CA LEU A 160 23.72 -8.90 15.75
C LEU A 160 24.01 -10.37 15.43
N GLN A 161 24.28 -11.19 16.44
CA GLN A 161 24.46 -12.63 16.26
C GLN A 161 23.16 -13.36 15.92
N SER A 162 22.02 -12.83 16.35
CA SER A 162 20.69 -13.43 16.17
C SER A 162 19.82 -12.75 15.10
N SER A 163 20.25 -11.61 14.54
CA SER A 163 19.45 -10.81 13.59
C SER A 163 19.42 -11.33 12.15
N GLY A 164 20.27 -12.28 11.79
CA GLY A 164 20.42 -12.75 10.40
C GLY A 164 21.16 -11.78 9.47
N ILE A 165 21.64 -10.65 9.99
CA ILE A 165 22.51 -9.70 9.26
C ILE A 165 23.88 -10.37 9.02
N GLY A 166 24.43 -10.23 7.82
CA GLY A 166 25.74 -10.77 7.45
C GLY A 166 26.88 -9.76 7.59
N ASP A 167 28.13 -10.23 7.49
CA ASP A 167 29.34 -9.40 7.58
C ASP A 167 29.63 -8.58 6.30
N GLU A 168 28.67 -8.52 5.38
CA GLU A 168 28.75 -7.72 4.15
C GLU A 168 27.72 -6.58 4.13
N THR A 169 27.28 -6.13 5.30
CA THR A 169 26.27 -5.08 5.45
C THR A 169 26.89 -3.70 5.31
N TYR A 170 26.15 -2.78 4.68
CA TYR A 170 26.62 -1.41 4.48
C TYR A 170 26.01 -0.49 5.54
N ILE A 171 26.83 0.38 6.14
CA ILE A 171 26.35 1.39 7.08
C ILE A 171 26.79 2.79 6.63
N PRO A 172 25.95 3.83 6.80
CA PRO A 172 26.37 5.21 6.52
C PRO A 172 27.54 5.65 7.40
N LYS A 173 28.43 6.50 6.85
CA LYS A 173 29.59 7.05 7.58
C LYS A 173 29.21 7.84 8.84
N SER A 174 27.96 8.28 8.94
CA SER A 174 27.43 8.96 10.11
C SER A 174 27.32 8.05 11.32
N ILE A 175 27.14 6.74 11.13
CA ILE A 175 27.10 5.74 12.21
C ILE A 175 28.52 5.52 12.71
N GLY A 176 28.75 5.72 14.01
CA GLY A 176 30.08 5.60 14.63
C GLY A 176 30.98 6.83 14.48
N SER A 177 30.53 7.89 13.80
CA SER A 177 31.28 9.16 13.75
C SER A 177 31.32 9.81 15.15
N PRO A 178 32.48 10.33 15.58
CA PRO A 178 32.60 11.12 16.80
C PRO A 178 31.90 12.48 16.66
N GLU A 179 31.66 12.93 15.43
CA GLU A 179 30.98 14.19 15.15
C GLU A 179 29.45 14.07 15.26
N LYS A 180 28.78 15.20 15.48
CA LYS A 180 27.32 15.25 15.56
C LYS A 180 26.72 15.24 14.15
N THR A 181 26.58 14.05 13.57
CA THR A 181 26.13 13.80 12.19
C THR A 181 24.60 13.74 12.03
N ALA A 182 23.84 13.78 13.12
CA ALA A 182 22.37 13.82 13.10
C ALA A 182 21.86 15.24 12.78
N THR A 183 22.21 15.77 11.62
CA THR A 183 21.67 17.05 11.12
C THR A 183 20.91 16.87 9.82
N MET A 184 20.05 17.86 9.52
CA MET A 184 19.27 17.88 8.30
C MET A 184 20.14 17.89 7.03
N LYS A 185 21.38 18.37 7.12
CA LYS A 185 22.31 18.43 5.98
C LYS A 185 22.79 17.03 5.62
N GLU A 186 23.26 16.26 6.59
CA GLU A 186 23.73 14.88 6.38
C GLU A 186 22.58 13.97 5.99
N GLY A 187 21.40 14.10 6.63
CA GLY A 187 20.22 13.32 6.26
C GLY A 187 19.78 13.56 4.80
N ARG A 188 19.84 14.82 4.32
CA ARG A 188 19.58 15.13 2.89
C ARG A 188 20.66 14.56 1.98
N ALA A 189 21.91 14.56 2.40
CA ALA A 189 23.02 14.02 1.60
C ALA A 189 22.92 12.49 1.47
N GLU A 190 22.60 11.79 2.56
CA GLU A 190 22.32 10.35 2.58
C GLU A 190 21.13 10.02 1.66
N ALA A 191 20.00 10.72 1.84
CA ALA A 191 18.81 10.51 1.03
C ALA A 191 19.05 10.79 -0.46
N SER A 192 19.78 11.86 -0.79
CA SER A 192 20.14 12.19 -2.18
C SER A 192 20.97 11.08 -2.79
N THR A 193 21.99 10.59 -2.07
CA THR A 193 22.89 9.55 -2.58
C THR A 193 22.14 8.25 -2.86
N VAL A 194 21.33 7.79 -1.91
CA VAL A 194 20.60 6.53 -2.02
C VAL A 194 19.49 6.61 -3.05
N ILE A 195 18.66 7.66 -3.01
CA ILE A 195 17.52 7.81 -3.91
C ILE A 195 17.99 8.06 -5.33
N PHE A 196 18.99 8.93 -5.54
CA PHE A 196 19.47 9.21 -6.89
C PHE A 196 20.19 8.01 -7.48
N GLY A 197 21.07 7.34 -6.73
CA GLY A 197 21.75 6.15 -7.23
C GLY A 197 20.79 5.02 -7.64
N ALA A 198 19.69 4.80 -6.90
CA ALA A 198 18.67 3.83 -7.30
C ALA A 198 17.88 4.27 -8.54
N LEU A 199 17.53 5.56 -8.64
CA LEU A 199 16.75 6.09 -9.76
C LEU A 199 17.57 6.18 -11.05
N ASP A 200 18.85 6.51 -10.97
CA ASP A 200 19.76 6.55 -12.12
C ASP A 200 19.83 5.16 -12.77
N GLU A 201 20.07 4.11 -11.97
CA GLU A 201 20.07 2.72 -12.45
C GLU A 201 18.70 2.31 -13.03
N LEU A 202 17.59 2.72 -12.40
CA LEU A 202 16.24 2.42 -12.88
C LEU A 202 15.97 3.08 -14.24
N PHE A 203 16.34 4.35 -14.42
CA PHE A 203 16.14 5.06 -15.68
C PHE A 203 17.06 4.55 -16.79
N GLU A 204 18.28 4.13 -16.44
CA GLU A 204 19.20 3.49 -17.37
C GLU A 204 18.64 2.15 -17.86
N LYS A 205 18.19 1.28 -16.95
CA LYS A 205 17.62 -0.04 -17.29
C LYS A 205 16.36 0.04 -18.14
N THR A 206 15.45 0.94 -17.77
CA THR A 206 14.14 1.05 -18.42
C THR A 206 14.17 1.88 -19.70
N GLY A 207 15.14 2.78 -19.86
CA GLY A 207 15.17 3.79 -20.92
C GLY A 207 14.05 4.84 -20.82
N VAL A 208 13.27 4.85 -19.73
CA VAL A 208 12.17 5.80 -19.52
C VAL A 208 12.76 7.14 -19.09
N ARG A 209 12.38 8.21 -19.80
CA ARG A 209 12.86 9.56 -19.45
C ARG A 209 12.13 10.02 -18.19
N ALA A 210 12.85 10.68 -17.28
CA ALA A 210 12.25 11.21 -16.06
C ALA A 210 11.08 12.18 -16.29
N LYS A 211 11.03 12.87 -17.45
CA LYS A 211 9.92 13.75 -17.84
C LYS A 211 8.63 12.99 -18.19
N ASP A 212 8.71 11.73 -18.56
CA ASP A 212 7.56 10.90 -18.93
C ASP A 212 6.86 10.30 -17.69
N ILE A 213 7.46 10.44 -16.51
CA ILE A 213 6.91 9.95 -15.25
C ILE A 213 5.73 10.84 -14.83
N SER A 214 4.58 10.19 -14.61
CA SER A 214 3.35 10.85 -14.21
C SER A 214 3.13 10.89 -12.71
N ILE A 215 3.59 9.86 -12.01
CA ILE A 215 3.30 9.61 -10.62
C ILE A 215 4.62 9.28 -9.93
N LEU A 216 4.93 9.98 -8.84
CA LEU A 216 6.08 9.71 -7.99
C LEU A 216 5.58 9.49 -6.56
N VAL A 217 5.85 8.31 -6.03
CA VAL A 217 5.59 7.98 -4.63
C VAL A 217 6.93 7.75 -3.95
N VAL A 218 7.30 8.61 -3.00
CA VAL A 218 8.49 8.43 -2.17
C VAL A 218 8.05 8.08 -0.77
N ASN A 219 8.57 7.00 -0.21
CA ASN A 219 8.41 6.68 1.19
C ASN A 219 9.74 6.79 1.95
N CYS A 220 9.66 7.36 3.15
CA CYS A 220 10.70 7.34 4.15
C CYS A 220 10.06 7.59 5.52
N SER A 221 10.12 6.63 6.44
CA SER A 221 9.48 6.78 7.75
C SER A 221 10.25 7.74 8.63
N LEU A 222 11.58 7.63 8.57
CA LEU A 222 12.51 8.20 9.53
C LEU A 222 12.98 9.63 9.20
N PHE A 223 12.87 10.07 7.94
CA PHE A 223 13.37 11.38 7.52
C PHE A 223 12.41 12.09 6.55
N ASN A 224 11.68 13.08 7.06
CA ASN A 224 10.67 13.84 6.31
C ASN A 224 10.97 15.35 6.34
N PRO A 225 11.98 15.83 5.59
CA PRO A 225 12.38 17.23 5.57
C PRO A 225 11.36 18.12 4.86
N THR A 226 11.47 19.44 5.07
CA THR A 226 10.85 20.46 4.21
C THR A 226 11.96 21.26 3.51
N PRO A 227 12.01 21.37 2.17
CA PRO A 227 11.18 20.66 1.18
C PRO A 227 11.30 19.13 1.26
N SER A 228 10.27 18.40 0.80
CA SER A 228 10.14 16.94 0.88
C SER A 228 11.16 16.18 0.02
N LEU A 229 11.32 14.87 0.29
CA LEU A 229 12.15 14.00 -0.54
C LEU A 229 11.59 13.86 -1.96
N SER A 230 10.26 13.80 -2.11
CA SER A 230 9.63 13.83 -3.43
C SER A 230 9.96 15.12 -4.21
N ALA A 231 9.93 16.28 -3.55
CA ALA A 231 10.29 17.56 -4.18
C ALA A 231 11.78 17.60 -4.57
N MET A 232 12.64 17.02 -3.74
CA MET A 232 14.07 16.86 -4.03
C MET A 232 14.30 16.05 -5.31
N VAL A 233 13.61 14.92 -5.47
CA VAL A 233 13.68 14.07 -6.67
C VAL A 233 13.17 14.82 -7.91
N ILE A 234 12.00 15.46 -7.81
CA ILE A 234 11.40 16.20 -8.93
C ILE A 234 12.34 17.30 -9.44
N ASN A 235 12.93 18.05 -8.52
CA ASN A 235 13.85 19.13 -8.87
C ASN A 235 15.17 18.62 -9.44
N HIS A 236 15.68 17.47 -8.96
CA HIS A 236 16.93 16.88 -9.46
C HIS A 236 16.78 16.42 -10.90
N TYR A 237 15.77 15.59 -11.18
CA TYR A 237 15.57 14.99 -12.51
C TYR A 237 14.81 15.87 -13.51
N LYS A 238 14.41 17.09 -13.10
CA LYS A 238 13.61 18.02 -13.92
C LYS A 238 12.37 17.33 -14.48
N MET A 239 11.66 16.61 -13.61
CA MET A 239 10.41 15.94 -13.93
C MET A 239 9.35 16.96 -14.38
N ARG A 240 8.27 16.48 -15.01
CA ARG A 240 7.21 17.33 -15.53
C ARG A 240 6.49 18.14 -14.42
N GLY A 241 5.99 19.32 -14.77
CA GLY A 241 5.34 20.23 -13.81
C GLY A 241 3.97 19.75 -13.29
N ASN A 242 3.29 18.87 -14.02
CA ASN A 242 2.01 18.27 -13.65
C ASN A 242 2.16 16.83 -13.09
N ILE A 243 3.29 16.55 -12.43
CA ILE A 243 3.52 15.26 -11.77
C ILE A 243 2.66 15.15 -10.50
N LEU A 244 2.08 13.97 -10.27
CA LEU A 244 1.44 13.64 -9.00
C LEU A 244 2.52 13.13 -8.04
N SER A 245 2.85 13.91 -7.02
CA SER A 245 3.93 13.59 -6.09
C SER A 245 3.41 13.31 -4.68
N PHE A 246 3.78 12.16 -4.12
CA PHE A 246 3.41 11.74 -2.78
C PHE A 246 4.67 11.51 -1.94
N ASN A 247 4.70 12.03 -0.72
CA ASN A 247 5.77 11.81 0.25
C ASN A 247 5.17 11.17 1.50
N LEU A 248 5.45 9.88 1.67
CA LEU A 248 4.86 9.01 2.68
C LEU A 248 5.83 8.85 3.85
N GLY A 249 5.37 9.12 5.07
CA GLY A 249 6.15 8.98 6.30
C GLY A 249 5.34 8.35 7.44
N GLY A 250 6.03 7.86 8.48
CA GLY A 250 5.40 7.34 9.69
C GLY A 250 4.67 5.98 9.60
N MET A 251 4.81 5.26 8.49
CA MET A 251 4.14 3.95 8.28
C MET A 251 5.05 2.74 8.58
N GLY A 252 6.32 3.00 8.90
CA GLY A 252 7.31 1.96 9.23
C GLY A 252 7.52 0.96 8.09
N CYS A 253 7.84 -0.28 8.44
CA CYS A 253 8.18 -1.33 7.48
C CYS A 253 7.07 -1.67 6.46
N SER A 254 5.82 -1.26 6.73
CA SER A 254 4.69 -1.46 5.81
C SER A 254 4.64 -0.43 4.66
N ALA A 255 5.39 0.67 4.77
CA ALA A 255 5.34 1.80 3.85
C ALA A 255 5.63 1.42 2.39
N GLY A 256 6.49 0.41 2.16
CA GLY A 256 6.80 -0.10 0.82
C GLY A 256 5.58 -0.63 0.09
N VAL A 257 4.83 -1.54 0.73
CA VAL A 257 3.63 -2.14 0.11
C VAL A 257 2.52 -1.11 -0.04
N ILE A 258 2.34 -0.23 0.94
CA ILE A 258 1.36 0.86 0.85
C ILE A 258 1.69 1.82 -0.30
N ALA A 259 2.97 2.12 -0.52
CA ALA A 259 3.39 2.98 -1.63
C ALA A 259 3.11 2.35 -3.00
N VAL A 260 3.30 1.03 -3.14
CA VAL A 260 2.94 0.28 -4.35
C VAL A 260 1.42 0.24 -4.56
N ASP A 261 0.65 0.04 -3.48
CA ASP A 261 -0.81 0.06 -3.49
C ASP A 261 -1.34 1.42 -3.99
N LEU A 262 -0.80 2.50 -3.44
CA LEU A 262 -1.11 3.86 -3.87
C LEU A 262 -0.74 4.09 -5.35
N ALA A 263 0.43 3.64 -5.79
CA ALA A 263 0.85 3.78 -7.18
C ALA A 263 -0.10 3.03 -8.14
N ARG A 264 -0.57 1.84 -7.75
CA ARG A 264 -1.58 1.10 -8.53
C ARG A 264 -2.86 1.91 -8.67
N ASP A 265 -3.42 2.40 -7.57
CA ASP A 265 -4.68 3.17 -7.60
C ASP A 265 -4.55 4.44 -8.45
N MET A 266 -3.39 5.10 -8.41
CA MET A 266 -3.10 6.27 -9.26
C MET A 266 -2.97 5.90 -10.75
N LEU A 267 -2.41 4.74 -11.07
CA LEU A 267 -2.31 4.24 -12.45
C LEU A 267 -3.68 3.80 -13.01
N GLU A 268 -4.57 3.27 -12.16
CA GLU A 268 -5.95 2.98 -12.56
C GLU A 268 -6.71 4.27 -12.93
N ALA A 269 -6.49 5.34 -12.17
CA ALA A 269 -7.07 6.66 -12.43
C ALA A 269 -6.40 7.42 -13.60
N SER A 270 -5.14 7.13 -13.92
CA SER A 270 -4.35 7.84 -14.94
C SER A 270 -3.88 6.90 -16.05
N PRO A 271 -4.63 6.81 -17.17
CA PRO A 271 -4.28 5.93 -18.29
C PRO A 271 -2.91 6.26 -18.90
N SER A 272 -2.23 5.24 -19.42
CA SER A 272 -1.00 5.37 -20.22
C SER A 272 0.09 6.21 -19.55
N SER A 273 0.28 5.99 -18.25
CA SER A 273 1.19 6.75 -17.40
C SER A 273 2.26 5.84 -16.79
N TYR A 274 3.43 6.42 -16.51
CA TYR A 274 4.47 5.77 -15.72
C TYR A 274 4.40 6.24 -14.26
N ALA A 275 4.51 5.29 -13.33
CA ALA A 275 4.66 5.56 -11.92
C ALA A 275 6.01 5.05 -11.42
N VAL A 276 6.64 5.81 -10.54
CA VAL A 276 7.86 5.41 -9.85
C VAL A 276 7.60 5.41 -8.35
N VAL A 277 7.94 4.29 -7.71
CA VAL A 277 7.88 4.13 -6.26
C VAL A 277 9.31 4.04 -5.73
N VAL A 278 9.67 4.95 -4.84
CA VAL A 278 10.95 4.97 -4.14
C VAL A 278 10.70 4.61 -2.69
N SER A 279 11.37 3.56 -2.21
CA SER A 279 11.30 3.12 -0.82
C SER A 279 12.68 3.18 -0.19
N THR A 280 12.83 3.93 0.90
CA THR A 280 14.13 4.06 1.56
C THR A 280 14.00 4.52 3.01
N GLU A 281 14.97 4.15 3.85
CA GLU A 281 15.06 4.61 5.24
C GLU A 281 16.43 5.25 5.48
N MET A 282 16.44 6.42 6.11
CA MET A 282 17.67 7.11 6.49
C MET A 282 18.05 6.72 7.91
N VAL A 283 19.05 5.86 8.02
CA VAL A 283 19.49 5.31 9.30
C VAL A 283 20.51 6.22 9.98
N GLY A 284 21.25 7.02 9.21
CA GLY A 284 22.27 7.91 9.74
C GLY A 284 21.72 9.00 10.67
N TYR A 285 20.52 9.50 10.39
CA TYR A 285 19.89 10.60 11.15
C TYR A 285 19.28 10.14 12.49
N ASN A 286 18.84 8.88 12.60
CA ASN A 286 18.05 8.40 13.74
C ASN A 286 18.77 7.37 14.63
N TRP A 287 20.09 7.26 14.50
CA TRP A 287 20.88 6.38 15.36
C TRP A 287 20.67 6.71 16.84
N TYR A 288 20.06 5.80 17.60
CA TYR A 288 19.75 6.00 19.01
C TYR A 288 21.04 5.96 19.85
N PRO A 289 21.42 7.05 20.53
CA PRO A 289 22.65 7.11 21.31
C PRO A 289 22.46 6.69 22.78
N GLY A 290 21.25 6.24 23.16
CA GLY A 290 20.92 5.95 24.55
C GLY A 290 21.26 4.53 24.98
N LYS A 291 21.03 4.24 26.26
CA LYS A 291 21.42 3.00 26.94
C LYS A 291 20.24 2.07 27.27
N ASP A 292 19.03 2.51 26.99
CA ASP A 292 17.84 1.71 27.27
C ASP A 292 17.80 0.49 26.33
N ARG A 293 17.77 -0.71 26.90
CA ARG A 293 17.83 -1.96 26.13
C ARG A 293 16.66 -2.11 25.16
N LYS A 294 15.46 -1.66 25.54
CA LYS A 294 14.29 -1.74 24.65
C LYS A 294 14.49 -0.84 23.44
N SER A 295 14.91 0.39 23.68
CA SER A 295 15.22 1.37 22.63
C SER A 295 16.38 0.90 21.72
N ILE A 296 17.40 0.24 22.28
CA ILE A 296 18.48 -0.38 21.51
C ILE A 296 17.94 -1.49 20.60
N GLN A 297 17.09 -2.37 21.12
CA GLN A 297 16.52 -3.46 20.33
C GLN A 297 15.64 -2.96 19.18
N GLU A 298 14.96 -1.82 19.34
CA GLU A 298 14.17 -1.19 18.28
C GLU A 298 15.02 -0.43 17.25
N SER A 299 16.28 -0.15 17.56
CA SER A 299 17.19 0.68 16.74
C SER A 299 18.28 -0.11 15.99
N VAL A 300 18.41 -1.41 16.24
CA VAL A 300 19.36 -2.34 15.60
C VAL A 300 18.64 -3.15 14.53
#